data_AF-A0A0S4QY42-F1
#
_entry.id   AF-A0A0S4QY42-F1
#
_cell.length_a   1.000
_cell.length_b   1.000
_cell.length_c   1.000
_cell.angle_alpha   90.00
_cell.angle_beta   90.00
_cell.angle_gamma   90.00
#
_symmetry.space_group_name_H-M   'P 1'
#
loop_
_entity.id
_entity.type
_entity.pdbx_description
1 polymer ?
#
loop_
_entity_poly.entity_id
_entity_poly.type
_entity_poly.pdbx_seq_one_letter_code
_entity_poly.pdbx_strand_id
1 'polypeptide(L)'
;MAEIQVDYGQVNTVASRLTTEGGEIKTTLTRLQGQVTELLTGSGGLWLQQSSPVMSAQYTEFNASLTTAIENIGKFAESFNLIAQNLQNMDTELSKPPPASTGG
;
A
#
# COMPACT_ATOMS: atom_id res chain seq x y z
N MET A 1 -4.55 23.33 -26.07
CA MET A 1 -3.64 22.58 -25.19
C MET A 1 -4.51 21.55 -24.48
N ALA A 2 -4.08 20.30 -24.37
CA ALA A 2 -4.92 19.24 -23.79
C ALA A 2 -5.34 19.69 -22.38
N GLU A 3 -6.66 19.78 -22.17
CA GLU A 3 -7.26 20.15 -20.89
C GLU A 3 -6.99 19.00 -19.91
N ILE A 4 -5.81 19.00 -19.28
CA ILE A 4 -5.47 18.05 -18.23
C ILE A 4 -6.27 18.47 -16.99
N GLN A 5 -7.52 18.00 -16.89
CA GLN A 5 -8.31 18.11 -15.67
C GLN A 5 -7.90 16.99 -14.72
N VAL A 6 -7.11 17.32 -13.71
CA VAL A 6 -6.73 16.40 -12.64
C VAL A 6 -7.57 16.72 -11.42
N ASP A 7 -8.41 15.77 -11.00
CA ASP A 7 -9.09 15.84 -9.72
C ASP A 7 -8.14 15.34 -8.62
N TYR A 8 -7.31 16.25 -8.11
CA TYR A 8 -6.37 15.98 -7.02
C TYR A 8 -7.08 15.45 -5.76
N GLY A 9 -8.33 15.84 -5.53
CA GLY A 9 -9.14 15.37 -4.41
C GLY A 9 -9.48 13.89 -4.54
N GLN A 10 -9.89 13.44 -5.72
CA GLN A 10 -10.14 12.03 -5.97
C GLN A 10 -8.87 11.19 -5.93
N VAL A 11 -7.76 11.67 -6.51
CA VAL A 11 -6.48 10.97 -6.45
C VAL A 11 -6.03 10.76 -5.01
N ASN A 12 -6.07 11.81 -4.19
CA ASN A 12 -5.70 11.71 -2.77
C ASN A 12 -6.67 10.81 -1.98
N THR A 13 -7.97 10.85 -2.29
CA THR A 13 -8.97 9.99 -1.66
C THR A 13 -8.69 8.52 -1.93
N VAL A 14 -8.45 8.15 -3.20
CA VAL A 14 -8.14 6.77 -3.57
C VAL A 14 -6.82 6.33 -2.96
N ALA A 15 -5.77 7.14 -3.04
CA ALA A 15 -4.47 6.82 -2.43
C ALA A 15 -4.59 6.60 -0.92
N SER A 16 -5.32 7.48 -0.21
CA SER A 16 -5.57 7.36 1.23
C SER A 16 -6.32 6.07 1.58
N ARG A 17 -7.34 5.69 0.79
CA ARG A 17 -8.07 4.43 0.97
C ARG A 17 -7.16 3.22 0.75
N LEU A 18 -6.37 3.21 -0.31
CA LEU A 18 -5.43 2.11 -0.59
C LEU A 18 -4.41 1.93 0.56
N THR A 19 -3.90 3.01 1.13
CA THR A 19 -2.99 2.95 2.28
C THR A 19 -3.70 2.46 3.54
N THR A 20 -4.89 3.01 3.85
CA THR A 20 -5.62 2.70 5.08
C THR A 20 -6.17 1.27 5.05
N GLU A 21 -6.96 0.94 4.04
CA GLU A 21 -7.57 -0.38 3.88
C GLU A 21 -6.49 -1.46 3.69
N GLY A 22 -5.41 -1.15 2.96
CA GLY A 22 -4.26 -2.04 2.83
C GLY A 22 -3.59 -2.34 4.19
N GLY A 23 -3.40 -1.31 5.02
CA GLY A 23 -2.88 -1.45 6.38
C GLY A 23 -3.76 -2.34 7.26
N GLU A 24 -5.09 -2.12 7.23
CA GLU A 24 -6.06 -2.92 8.00
C GLU A 24 -6.05 -4.40 7.59
N ILE A 25 -5.95 -4.68 6.29
CA ILE A 25 -5.83 -6.06 5.78
C ILE A 25 -4.53 -6.69 6.30
N LYS A 26 -3.40 -5.97 6.26
CA LYS A 26 -2.12 -6.47 6.78
C LYS A 26 -2.23 -6.84 8.27
N THR A 27 -2.81 -5.97 9.10
CA THR A 27 -3.04 -6.25 10.53
C THR A 27 -3.92 -7.48 10.72
N THR A 28 -4.98 -7.61 9.92
CA THR A 28 -5.90 -8.76 10.00
C THR A 28 -5.19 -10.06 9.65
N LEU A 29 -4.38 -10.08 8.58
CA LEU A 29 -3.61 -11.25 8.18
C LEU A 29 -2.61 -11.68 9.25
N THR A 30 -1.86 -10.73 9.83
CA THR A 30 -0.94 -11.03 10.94
C THR A 30 -1.66 -11.64 12.14
N ARG A 31 -2.86 -11.14 12.47
CA ARG A 31 -3.68 -11.71 13.55
C ARG A 31 -4.11 -13.14 13.23
N LEU A 32 -4.58 -13.40 12.01
CA LEU A 32 -4.98 -14.75 11.57
C LEU A 32 -3.78 -15.73 11.58
N GLN A 33 -2.60 -15.27 11.16
CA GLN A 33 -1.36 -16.04 11.28
C GLN A 33 -1.08 -16.46 12.72
N GLY A 34 -1.18 -15.53 13.67
CA GLY A 34 -1.03 -15.84 15.09
C GLY A 34 -1.99 -16.95 15.55
N GLN A 35 -3.28 -16.84 15.18
CA GLN A 35 -4.30 -17.84 15.53
C GLN A 35 -4.01 -19.22 14.93
N VAL A 36 -3.54 -19.27 13.68
CA VAL A 36 -3.16 -20.54 13.03
C VAL A 36 -1.91 -21.12 13.69
N THR A 37 -0.90 -20.30 14.00
CA THR A 37 0.28 -20.76 14.72
C THR A 37 -0.09 -21.33 16.08
N GLU A 38 -0.94 -20.65 16.86
CA GLU A 38 -1.44 -21.12 18.15
C GLU A 38 -2.16 -22.47 18.06
N LEU A 39 -3.04 -22.65 17.06
CA LEU A 39 -3.73 -23.92 16.81
C LEU A 39 -2.78 -25.09 16.56
N LEU A 40 -1.63 -24.82 15.94
CA LEU A 40 -0.62 -25.80 15.57
C LEU A 40 0.46 -26.01 16.65
N THR A 41 0.32 -25.44 17.84
CA THR A 41 1.20 -25.70 19.00
C THR A 41 0.72 -26.89 19.82
N GLY A 42 1.62 -27.55 20.58
CA GLY A 42 1.25 -28.69 21.44
C GLY A 42 0.22 -28.40 22.55
N SER A 43 -0.01 -27.13 22.86
CA SER A 43 -1.08 -26.64 23.73
C SER A 43 -2.34 -26.19 22.98
N GLY A 44 -2.28 -26.17 21.64
CA GLY A 44 -3.34 -25.77 20.73
C GLY A 44 -4.31 -26.90 20.40
N GLY A 45 -5.38 -26.55 19.67
CA GLY A 45 -6.48 -27.46 19.35
C GLY A 45 -6.22 -28.45 18.20
N LEU A 46 -5.13 -28.30 17.43
CA LEU A 46 -4.85 -29.09 16.23
C LEU A 46 -3.35 -29.39 16.07
N TRP A 47 -2.70 -29.90 17.12
CA TRP A 47 -1.31 -30.31 17.01
C TRP A 47 -1.16 -31.72 16.47
N LEU A 48 -0.44 -31.84 15.36
CA LEU A 48 -0.01 -33.08 14.73
C LEU A 48 1.52 -33.03 14.63
N GLN A 49 2.22 -33.92 15.33
CA GLN A 49 3.68 -33.88 15.49
C GLN A 49 4.46 -33.77 14.16
N GLN A 50 3.98 -34.44 13.09
CA GLN A 50 4.62 -34.41 11.78
C GLN A 50 4.05 -33.35 10.84
N SER A 51 2.74 -33.08 10.90
CA SER A 51 2.06 -32.22 9.94
C SER A 51 2.02 -30.75 10.35
N SER A 52 1.94 -30.44 11.65
CA SER A 52 1.89 -29.07 12.16
C SER A 52 3.08 -28.20 11.74
N PRO A 53 4.35 -28.69 11.75
CA PRO A 53 5.48 -27.90 11.26
C PRO A 53 5.35 -27.51 9.78
N VAL A 54 4.90 -28.46 8.94
CA VAL A 54 4.71 -28.23 7.51
C VAL A 54 3.56 -27.26 7.25
N MET A 55 2.43 -27.43 7.96
CA MET A 55 1.29 -26.51 7.86
C MET A 55 1.66 -25.10 8.32
N SER A 56 2.44 -24.96 9.40
CA SER A 56 2.92 -23.67 9.89
C SER A 56 3.83 -22.98 8.87
N ALA A 57 4.73 -23.73 8.22
CA ALA A 57 5.59 -23.21 7.17
C ALA A 57 4.78 -22.73 5.95
N GLN A 58 3.85 -23.56 5.45
CA GLN A 58 2.96 -23.19 4.33
C GLN A 58 2.13 -21.95 4.64
N TYR A 59 1.60 -21.83 5.87
CA TYR A 59 0.82 -20.65 6.25
C TYR A 59 1.67 -19.39 6.39
N THR A 60 2.93 -19.55 6.80
CA THR A 60 3.90 -18.45 6.86
C THR A 60 4.25 -17.95 5.45
N GLU A 61 4.52 -18.85 4.51
CA GLU A 61 4.77 -18.51 3.10
C GLU A 61 3.54 -17.83 2.47
N PHE A 62 2.35 -18.37 2.73
CA PHE A 62 1.09 -17.77 2.29
C PHE A 62 0.94 -16.33 2.81
N ASN A 63 1.11 -16.09 4.11
CA ASN A 63 1.04 -14.74 4.67
C ASN A 63 2.12 -13.80 4.12
N ALA A 64 3.33 -14.30 3.87
CA ALA A 64 4.39 -13.52 3.26
C ALA A 64 4.01 -13.05 1.84
N SER A 65 3.42 -13.95 1.03
CA SER A 65 2.95 -13.61 -0.32
C SER A 65 1.82 -12.57 -0.31
N LEU A 66 0.86 -12.71 0.61
CA LEU A 66 -0.22 -11.74 0.78
C LEU A 66 0.29 -10.38 1.28
N THR A 67 1.21 -10.39 2.25
CA THR A 67 1.85 -9.17 2.76
C THR A 67 2.56 -8.43 1.64
N THR A 68 3.30 -9.15 0.80
CA THR A 68 3.98 -8.58 -0.38
C THR A 68 2.98 -7.96 -1.36
N ALA A 69 1.86 -8.64 -1.62
CA ALA A 69 0.82 -8.12 -2.50
C ALA A 69 0.21 -6.81 -1.95
N ILE A 70 -0.08 -6.75 -0.65
CA ILE A 70 -0.61 -5.56 0.02
C ILE A 70 0.40 -4.41 0.04
N GLU A 71 1.69 -4.70 0.24
CA GLU A 71 2.74 -3.69 0.14
C GLU A 71 2.83 -3.07 -1.25
N ASN A 72 2.57 -3.86 -2.30
CA ASN A 72 2.47 -3.33 -3.65
C ASN A 72 1.23 -2.42 -3.84
N ILE A 73 0.12 -2.67 -3.14
CA ILE A 73 -1.02 -1.74 -3.10
C ILE A 73 -0.60 -0.39 -2.50
N GLY A 74 0.20 -0.41 -1.43
CA GLY A 74 0.79 0.81 -0.85
C GLY A 74 1.65 1.59 -1.84
N LYS A 75 2.49 0.90 -2.63
CA LYS A 75 3.32 1.52 -3.67
C LYS A 75 2.50 2.18 -4.78
N PHE A 76 1.35 1.62 -5.14
CA PHE A 76 0.44 2.27 -6.10
C PHE A 76 -0.14 3.57 -5.54
N ALA A 77 -0.51 3.58 -4.25
CA ALA A 77 -0.97 4.79 -3.57
C ALA A 77 0.10 5.88 -3.55
N GLU A 78 1.35 5.54 -3.23
CA GLU A 78 2.50 6.45 -3.30
C GLU A 78 2.71 6.99 -4.72
N SER A 79 2.61 6.13 -5.73
CA SER A 79 2.76 6.53 -7.14
C SER A 79 1.70 7.55 -7.56
N PHE A 80 0.44 7.35 -7.14
CA PHE A 80 -0.63 8.31 -7.40
C PHE A 80 -0.38 9.66 -6.73
N ASN A 81 0.09 9.66 -5.48
CA ASN A 81 0.44 10.89 -4.76
C ASN A 81 1.62 11.63 -5.40
N LEU A 82 2.61 10.91 -5.92
CA LEU A 82 3.75 11.49 -6.63
C LEU A 82 3.32 12.13 -7.96
N ILE A 83 2.47 11.45 -8.72
CA ILE A 83 1.93 11.99 -9.97
C ILE A 83 1.13 13.27 -9.69
N ALA A 84 0.25 13.25 -8.68
CA ALA A 84 -0.51 14.43 -8.27
C ALA A 84 0.41 15.61 -7.88
N GLN A 85 1.43 15.37 -7.06
CA GLN A 85 2.38 16.41 -6.65
C GLN A 85 3.16 16.99 -7.84
N ASN A 86 3.63 16.13 -8.75
CA ASN A 86 4.38 16.58 -9.93
C ASN A 86 3.51 17.44 -10.85
N LEU A 87 2.25 17.07 -11.06
CA LEU A 87 1.32 17.84 -11.87
C LEU A 87 0.98 19.20 -11.22
N GLN A 88 0.77 19.21 -9.90
CA GLN A 88 0.53 20.46 -9.16
C GLN A 88 1.74 21.40 -9.19
N ASN A 89 2.95 20.87 -9.04
CA ASN A 89 4.19 21.65 -9.11
C ASN A 89 4.38 22.22 -10.52
N MET A 90 4.16 21.42 -11.56
CA MET A 90 4.25 21.86 -12.95
C MET A 90 3.24 22.99 -13.26
N ASP A 91 1.99 22.84 -12.81
CA ASP A 91 0.95 23.87 -12.97
C ASP A 91 1.35 25.17 -12.25
N THR A 92 1.88 25.05 -11.04
CA THR A 92 2.38 26.19 -10.26
C THR A 92 3.52 26.92 -10.99
N GLU A 93 4.50 26.19 -11.55
CA GLU A 93 5.60 26.81 -12.30
C GLU A 93 5.11 27.50 -13.58
N LEU A 94 4.16 26.90 -14.31
CA LEU A 94 3.59 27.48 -15.52
C LEU A 94 2.72 28.70 -15.24
N SER A 95 2.13 28.79 -14.04
CA SER A 95 1.35 29.95 -13.60
C SER A 95 2.20 31.17 -13.23
N LYS A 96 3.52 30.99 -13.06
CA LYS A 96 4.42 32.11 -12.74
C LYS A 96 4.62 32.98 -13.99
N PRO A 97 4.54 34.31 -13.87
CA PRO A 97 4.88 35.19 -14.97
C PRO A 97 6.33 34.91 -15.42
N PRO A 98 6.62 34.99 -16.74
CA PRO A 98 8.00 34.85 -17.20
C PRO A 98 8.89 35.84 -16.45
N PRO A 99 10.13 35.46 -16.11
CA PRO A 99 11.05 36.35 -15.40
C PRO A 99 11.11 37.67 -16.17
N ALA A 100 10.78 38.77 -15.49
CA ALA A 100 10.83 40.10 -16.10
C ALA A 100 12.21 40.25 -16.74
N SER A 101 12.26 40.50 -18.06
CA SER A 101 13.51 40.87 -18.67
C SER A 101 13.95 42.16 -17.99
N THR A 102 14.97 42.07 -17.14
CA THR A 102 15.76 43.23 -16.74
C THR A 102 16.48 43.66 -18.01
N GLY A 103 15.78 44.45 -18.83
CA GLY A 103 16.37 45.25 -19.87
C GLY A 103 17.30 46.26 -19.22
N GLY A 104 18.60 46.06 -19.46
CA GLY A 104 19.66 47.03 -19.24
C GLY A 104 20.33 47.31 -20.58
#